data_AF-A0A925ITA5-F1
#
_entry.id   AF-A0A925ITA5-F1
#
_cell.length_a   1.000
_cell.length_b   1.000
_cell.length_c   1.000
_cell.angle_alpha   90.00
_cell.angle_beta   90.00
_cell.angle_gamma   90.00
#
_symmetry.space_group_name_H-M   'P 1'
#
loop_
_entity.id
_entity.type
_entity.pdbx_description
1 polymer ?
#
loop_
_entity_poly.entity_id
_entity_poly.type
_entity_poly.pdbx_seq_one_letter_code
_entity_poly.pdbx_strand_id
1 'polypeptide(L)' 'MGQEGTKENPWKLKTPPLTSEYEMYKDEKDGKEVIVCVVGKTTLLYDYRCLNDLQTMLKKHGDWMELGSADEQKPA' A
#
# COMPACT_ATOMS: atom_id res chain seq x y z
N MET A 1 -8.25 23.04 -0.38
CA MET A 1 -8.39 21.58 -0.24
C MET A 1 -7.17 21.11 0.54
N GLY A 2 -7.36 20.42 1.66
CA GLY A 2 -6.26 20.00 2.53
C GLY A 2 -5.34 18.99 1.85
N GLN A 3 -4.13 18.82 2.37
CA GLN A 3 -3.19 17.80 1.89
C GLN A 3 -3.77 16.41 2.20
N GLU A 4 -4.02 15.60 1.17
CA GLU A 4 -4.45 14.20 1.32
C GLU A 4 -3.28 13.30 1.73
N GLY A 5 -3.59 12.19 2.40
CA GLY A 5 -2.59 11.22 2.88
C GLY A 5 -2.02 11.54 4.25
N THR A 6 -2.68 12.40 5.02
CA THR A 6 -2.40 12.66 6.43
C THR A 6 -3.36 11.87 7.30
N LYS A 7 -3.08 11.76 8.60
CA LYS A 7 -3.95 11.05 9.54
C LYS A 7 -5.34 11.71 9.66
N GLU A 8 -5.38 13.04 9.54
CA GLU A 8 -6.60 13.85 9.62
C GLU A 8 -7.37 13.88 8.29
N ASN A 9 -6.67 13.64 7.17
CA ASN A 9 -7.24 13.59 5.82
C ASN A 9 -6.65 12.40 5.04
N PRO A 10 -7.01 11.16 5.41
CA PRO A 10 -6.44 9.96 4.82
C PRO A 10 -6.97 9.76 3.40
N TRP A 11 -6.20 9.02 2.59
CA TRP A 11 -6.72 8.52 1.32
C TRP A 11 -7.78 7.47 1.60
N LYS A 12 -8.97 7.66 1.03
CA LYS A 12 -10.06 6.68 1.09
C LYS A 12 -10.07 5.88 -0.20
N LEU A 13 -9.84 4.58 -0.09
CA LEU A 13 -9.56 3.69 -1.22
C LEU A 13 -10.48 2.46 -1.18
N LYS A 14 -10.51 1.72 -2.29
CA LYS A 14 -11.28 0.48 -2.41
C LYS A 14 -10.41 -0.66 -2.89
N THR A 15 -10.51 -1.83 -2.28
CA THR A 15 -9.83 -3.03 -2.78
C THR A 15 -10.49 -3.43 -4.10
N PRO A 16 -9.77 -3.94 -5.11
CA PRO A 16 -10.40 -4.66 -6.21
C PRO A 16 -11.27 -5.80 -5.64
N PRO A 17 -12.53 -6.01 -6.09
CA PRO A 17 -13.25 -5.43 -7.24
C PRO A 17 -14.10 -4.17 -6.93
N LEU A 18 -13.62 -3.28 -6.06
CA LEU A 18 -14.26 -2.04 -5.59
C LEU A 18 -15.36 -2.20 -4.54
N THR A 19 -15.36 -3.31 -3.81
CA THR A 19 -16.43 -3.64 -2.83
C THR A 19 -16.07 -3.33 -1.39
N SER A 20 -14.79 -3.42 -1.01
CA SER A 20 -14.34 -3.14 0.37
C SER A 20 -13.58 -1.82 0.43
N GLU A 21 -13.88 -1.01 1.44
CA GLU A 21 -13.21 0.27 1.69
C GLU A 21 -12.04 0.09 2.65
N TYR A 22 -10.99 0.88 2.43
CA TYR A 22 -9.87 1.01 3.33
C TYR A 22 -9.30 2.42 3.29
N GLU A 23 -8.58 2.81 4.34
CA GLU A 23 -7.94 4.11 4.42
C GLU A 23 -6.42 3.95 4.51
N MET A 24 -5.69 4.85 3.87
CA MET A 24 -4.23 4.93 3.97
C MET A 24 -3.77 6.34 4.30
N TYR A 25 -2.72 6.46 5.11
CA TYR A 25 -2.06 7.72 5.40
C TYR A 25 -0.60 7.52 5.81
N LYS A 26 0.20 8.59 5.75
CA LYS A 26 1.56 8.60 6.26
C LYS A 26 1.56 8.88 7.76
N ASP A 27 2.41 8.19 8.50
CA ASP A 27 2.63 8.42 9.93
C ASP A 27 4.10 8.10 10.27
N GLU A 28 4.48 8.29 11.53
CA GLU A 28 5.75 7.85 12.08
C GLU A 28 5.52 6.78 13.16
N LYS A 29 6.33 5.72 13.14
CA LYS A 29 6.35 4.71 14.20
C LYS A 29 7.78 4.31 14.53
N ASP A 30 8.12 4.38 15.81
CA ASP A 30 9.44 4.03 16.34
C ASP A 30 10.59 4.77 15.61
N GLY A 31 10.37 6.05 15.28
CA GLY A 31 11.34 6.89 14.57
C GLY A 31 11.47 6.59 13.07
N LYS A 32 10.54 5.82 12.48
CA LYS A 32 10.53 5.46 11.06
C LYS A 32 9.25 5.94 10.38
N GLU A 33 9.40 6.50 9.18
CA GLU A 33 8.26 6.83 8.32
C GLU A 33 7.56 5.54 7.87
N VAL A 34 6.24 5.51 8.02
CA VAL A 34 5.40 4.39 7.64
C VAL A 34 4.20 4.83 6.84
N ILE A 35 3.66 3.91 6.05
CA ILE A 35 2.30 4.01 5.52
C ILE A 35 1.40 3.15 6.40
N VAL A 36 0.42 3.79 7.01
CA VAL A 36 -0.60 3.12 7.79
C VAL A 36 -1.75 2.75 6.85
N CYS A 37 -2.14 1.49 6.86
CA CYS A 37 -3.30 0.99 6.12
C CYS A 37 -4.31 0.41 7.11
N VAL A 38 -5.53 0.95 7.11
CA VAL A 38 -6.61 0.52 8.00
C VAL A 38 -7.71 -0.10 7.17
N VAL A 39 -7.97 -1.39 7.41
CA VAL A 39 -9.03 -2.17 6.76
C VAL A 39 -9.92 -2.77 7.84
N GLY A 40 -11.13 -2.23 7.98
CA GLY A 40 -12.03 -2.61 9.08
C GLY A 40 -11.39 -2.32 10.45
N LYS A 41 -11.13 -3.36 11.24
CA LYS A 41 -10.47 -3.26 12.56
C LYS A 41 -8.97 -3.54 12.51
N THR A 42 -8.45 -3.91 11.35
CA THR A 42 -7.06 -4.32 11.17
C THR A 42 -6.24 -3.13 10.72
N THR A 43 -5.08 -2.94 11.35
CA THR A 43 -4.09 -1.94 10.94
C THR A 43 -2.81 -2.63 10.52
N LEU A 44 -2.39 -2.36 9.28
CA LEU A 44 -1.12 -2.80 8.72
C LEU A 44 -0.18 -1.59 8.64
N LEU A 45 1.10 -1.83 8.85
CA LEU A 45 2.14 -0.82 8.75
C LEU A 45 3.16 -1.28 7.72
N TYR A 46 3.40 -0.42 6.73
CA TYR A 46 4.42 -0.62 5.72
C TYR A 46 5.53 0.39 5.94
N ASP A 47 6.78 -0.04 5.80
CA ASP A 47 7.91 0.89 5.75
C ASP A 47 7.72 1.81 4.54
N TYR A 48 7.75 3.13 4.74
CA TYR A 48 7.49 4.08 3.66
C TYR A 48 8.47 3.93 2.49
N ARG A 49 9.70 3.44 2.77
CA ARG A 49 10.74 3.22 1.75
C ARG A 49 10.39 2.11 0.77
N CYS A 50 9.43 1.24 1.10
CA CYS A 50 9.06 0.11 0.24
C CYS A 50 8.62 0.54 -1.17
N LEU A 51 8.04 1.74 -1.32
CA LEU A 51 7.67 2.29 -2.63
C LEU A 51 8.89 2.56 -3.50
N ASN A 52 9.92 3.19 -2.92
CA ASN A 52 11.16 3.49 -3.61
C ASN A 52 11.96 2.20 -3.90
N ASP A 53 11.99 1.28 -2.93
CA ASP A 53 12.68 0.00 -3.08
C ASP A 53 12.03 -0.85 -4.18
N LEU A 54 10.69 -0.95 -4.18
CA LEU A 54 9.93 -1.63 -5.21
C LEU A 54 10.16 -1.00 -6.58
N GLN A 55 10.06 0.33 -6.70
CA GLN A 55 10.29 1.02 -7.97
C GLN A 55 11.72 0.78 -8.49
N THR A 56 12.72 0.85 -7.61
CA THR A 56 14.13 0.63 -7.96
C THR A 56 14.35 -0.80 -8.42
N MET A 57 13.77 -1.76 -7.71
CA MET A 57 13.85 -3.18 -8.05
C MET A 57 13.21 -3.45 -9.41
N LEU A 58 12.00 -2.95 -9.67
CA LEU A 58 11.31 -3.13 -10.95
C LEU A 58 12.07 -2.51 -12.12
N LYS A 59 12.64 -1.30 -11.94
CA LYS A 59 13.50 -0.67 -12.97
C LYS A 59 14.75 -1.48 -13.26
N LYS A 60 15.35 -2.07 -12.21
CA LYS A 60 16.53 -2.93 -12.36
C LYS A 60 16.20 -4.23 -13.08
N HIS A 61 15.01 -4.80 -12.86
CA HIS A 61 14.53 -5.99 -13.56
C HIS A 61 14.39 -5.74 -15.06
N GLY A 62 13.90 -4.57 -15.46
CA GLY A 62 14.01 -4.09 -16.85
C GLY A 62 13.06 -4.75 -17.85
N ASP A 63 12.15 -5.60 -17.39
CA ASP A 63 11.09 -6.21 -18.19
C ASP A 63 9.83 -6.38 -17.33
N TRP A 64 8.81 -7.05 -17.86
CA TRP A 64 7.65 -7.48 -17.11
C TRP A 64 8.03 -8.45 -15.99
N MET A 65 7.38 -8.28 -14.85
CA MET A 65 7.45 -9.19 -13.72
C MET A 65 6.10 -9.85 -13.55
N GLU A 66 6.07 -11.19 -13.58
CA GLU A 66 4.88 -11.95 -13.24
C GLU A 66 4.51 -11.66 -11.78
N LEU A 67 3.31 -11.13 -11.57
CA LEU A 67 2.77 -10.88 -10.25
C LEU A 67 1.87 -12.07 -9.87
N GLY A 68 2.16 -12.71 -8.75
CA GLY A 68 1.32 -13.77 -8.22
C GLY A 68 -0.06 -13.23 -7.84
N SER A 69 -1.10 -13.63 -8.56
CA SER A 69 -2.49 -13.42 -8.18
C SER A 69 -2.88 -14.49 -7.15
N ALA A 70 -2.49 -14.29 -5.88
CA ALA A 70 -2.84 -15.21 -4.81
C ALA A 70 -4.35 -15.24 -4.47
N ASP A 71 -5.17 -14.37 -5.08
CA ASP A 71 -6.63 -14.35 -4.94
C ASP A 71 -7.35 -15.35 -5.86
N GLU A 72 -6.63 -15.98 -6.78
CA GLU A 72 -7.18 -17.07 -7.59
C GLU A 72 -6.46 -18.35 -7.26
N GLN A 73 -7.20 -19.39 -6.89
CA GLN A 73 -6.74 -20.77 -6.93
C GLN A 73 -6.43 -21.20 -8.38
N LYS A 74 -5.41 -20.58 -9.00
CA LYS A 74 -4.92 -20.91 -10.33
C LYS A 74 -3.39 -20.98 -10.27
N PRO A 75 -2.78 -21.93 -10.99
CA PRO A 75 -1.33 -22.10 -10.97
C PRO A 75 -0.65 -20.84 -11.50
N ALA A 76 0.41 -20.43 -10.80
CA ALA A 76 1.35 -19.41 -11.24
C ALA A 76 2.06 -19.84 -12.53
#